data_AF-A0A1V5QBI5-F1
#
_entry.id   AF-A0A1V5QBI5-F1
#
_cell.length_a   1.000
_cell.length_b   1.000
_cell.length_c   1.000
_cell.angle_alpha   90.00
_cell.angle_beta   90.00
_cell.angle_gamma   90.00
#
_symmetry.space_group_name_H-M   'P 1'
#
loop_
_entity.id
_entity.type
_entity.pdbx_description
1 polymer ?
#
loop_
_entity_poly.entity_id
_entity_poly.type
_entity_poly.pdbx_seq_one_letter_code
_entity_poly.pdbx_strand_id
1 'polypeptide(L)'
;MLIPPSEETYQYLDPHGNFTVEGKEKLLRDTDRYYVDGAETKAAIYTAVCVVKGRINEKIQERSRRAYDKLVEYCASDEFASVAGYDSELIVFPETIPVYMMECEDRKEHPVAGDKPFVYDCINYIDDFYNLYMKMLFYFRRLQLGLTGTDKAEVLKYIKDKRISVFLVARLLSVVPLGDKDKITVELADMYSRENNYSEALFLVSFMEKHCGDFDIAAISEKKAELRKRFS
;
A
#
# COMPACT_ATOMS: atom_id res chain seq x y z
N MET A 1 -7.10 -7.66 -15.07
CA MET A 1 -6.33 -7.10 -16.20
C MET A 1 -7.08 -5.87 -16.69
N LEU A 2 -6.50 -4.68 -16.52
CA LEU A 2 -6.95 -3.49 -17.23
C LEU A 2 -6.53 -3.69 -18.68
N ILE A 3 -7.50 -3.83 -19.59
CA ILE A 3 -7.24 -3.72 -21.03
C ILE A 3 -6.72 -2.29 -21.20
N PRO A 4 -5.50 -2.07 -21.70
CA PRO A 4 -5.04 -0.72 -21.95
C PRO A 4 -6.06 -0.05 -22.90
N PRO A 5 -6.58 1.15 -22.57
CA PRO A 5 -7.45 1.85 -23.49
C PRO A 5 -6.69 2.00 -24.82
N SER A 6 -7.34 1.73 -25.96
CA SER A 6 -6.73 2.05 -27.24
C SER A 6 -6.58 3.57 -27.29
N GLU A 7 -5.39 4.09 -27.03
CA GLU A 7 -5.18 5.54 -26.84
C GLU A 7 -5.45 6.35 -28.11
N GLU A 8 -5.65 5.71 -29.28
CA GLU A 8 -5.96 6.40 -30.53
C GLU A 8 -7.10 5.72 -31.33
N THR A 9 -8.31 6.29 -31.26
CA THR A 9 -9.46 5.84 -32.04
C THR A 9 -9.57 6.49 -33.42
N TYR A 10 -8.69 7.45 -33.74
CA TYR A 10 -8.75 8.27 -34.97
C TYR A 10 -8.79 7.46 -36.26
N GLN A 11 -8.14 6.29 -36.28
CA GLN A 11 -8.15 5.37 -37.42
C GLN A 11 -9.50 4.69 -37.70
N TYR A 12 -10.49 4.84 -36.81
CA TYR A 12 -11.83 4.28 -36.93
C TYR A 12 -12.90 5.36 -37.18
N LEU A 13 -12.52 6.65 -37.17
CA LEU A 13 -13.41 7.80 -37.25
C LEU A 13 -13.33 8.49 -38.62
N ASP A 14 -14.41 9.15 -39.01
CA ASP A 14 -14.46 10.08 -40.14
C ASP A 14 -13.88 11.46 -39.74
N PRO A 15 -13.72 12.40 -40.70
CA PRO A 15 -13.23 13.75 -40.41
C PRO A 15 -14.11 14.57 -39.44
N HIS A 16 -15.32 14.11 -39.13
CA HIS A 16 -16.26 14.73 -38.19
C HIS A 16 -16.26 14.06 -36.81
N GLY A 17 -15.41 13.04 -36.59
CA GLY A 17 -15.28 12.31 -35.33
C GLY A 17 -16.33 11.21 -35.13
N ASN A 18 -17.07 10.82 -36.18
CA ASN A 18 -18.03 9.71 -36.12
C ASN A 18 -17.39 8.41 -36.62
N PHE A 19 -17.73 7.28 -36.01
CA PHE A 19 -17.27 5.99 -36.52
C PHE A 19 -17.86 5.69 -37.91
N THR A 20 -16.99 5.45 -38.89
CA THR A 20 -17.40 4.96 -40.22
C THR A 20 -17.90 3.52 -40.11
N VAL A 21 -18.69 3.05 -41.10
CA VAL A 21 -19.15 1.65 -41.13
C VAL A 21 -17.95 0.70 -41.13
N GLU A 22 -16.97 0.94 -41.99
CA GLU A 22 -15.71 0.18 -42.05
C GLU A 22 -14.88 0.32 -40.75
N GLY A 23 -14.87 1.51 -40.15
CA GLY A 23 -14.18 1.79 -38.89
C GLY A 23 -14.76 1.00 -37.71
N LYS A 24 -16.09 0.84 -37.64
CA LYS A 24 -16.77 -0.01 -36.64
C LYS A 24 -16.40 -1.48 -36.81
N GLU A 25 -16.43 -1.99 -38.04
CA GLU A 25 -16.07 -3.38 -38.33
C GLU A 25 -14.58 -3.67 -38.08
N LYS A 26 -13.71 -2.70 -38.37
CA LYS A 26 -12.28 -2.80 -38.05
C LYS A 26 -12.06 -2.79 -36.53
N LEU A 27 -12.69 -1.87 -35.81
CA LEU A 27 -12.58 -1.79 -34.36
C LEU A 27 -13.07 -3.07 -33.68
N LEU A 28 -14.18 -3.67 -34.15
CA LEU A 28 -14.68 -4.94 -33.63
C LEU A 28 -13.66 -6.07 -33.85
N ARG A 29 -13.11 -6.20 -35.06
CA ARG A 29 -12.08 -7.21 -35.35
C ARG A 29 -10.79 -7.00 -34.56
N ASP A 30 -10.34 -5.76 -34.43
CA ASP A 30 -9.16 -5.44 -33.63
C ASP A 30 -9.44 -5.75 -32.14
N THR A 31 -10.61 -5.41 -31.62
CA THR A 31 -11.04 -5.74 -30.25
C THR A 31 -11.08 -7.25 -30.01
N ASP A 32 -11.68 -8.00 -30.93
CA ASP A 32 -11.75 -9.47 -30.85
C ASP A 32 -10.35 -10.10 -30.91
N ARG A 33 -9.48 -9.61 -31.81
CA ARG A 33 -8.07 -10.03 -31.87
C ARG A 33 -7.35 -9.75 -30.56
N TYR A 34 -7.45 -8.52 -30.04
CA TYR A 34 -6.83 -8.18 -28.75
C TYR A 34 -7.39 -9.00 -27.58
N TYR A 35 -8.67 -9.36 -27.62
CA TYR A 35 -9.28 -10.24 -26.63
C TYR A 35 -8.72 -11.67 -26.72
N VAL A 36 -8.57 -12.22 -27.92
CA VAL A 36 -8.00 -13.55 -28.15
C VAL A 36 -6.51 -13.58 -27.80
N ASP A 37 -5.72 -12.64 -28.30
CA ASP A 37 -4.28 -12.53 -27.99
C ASP A 37 -4.06 -12.34 -26.47
N GLY A 38 -4.92 -11.54 -25.83
CA GLY A 38 -4.95 -11.37 -24.38
C GLY A 38 -5.38 -12.64 -23.63
N ALA A 39 -6.25 -13.48 -24.22
CA ALA A 39 -6.67 -14.76 -23.64
C ALA A 39 -5.58 -15.84 -23.79
N GLU A 40 -4.86 -15.87 -24.91
CA GLU A 40 -3.75 -16.81 -25.15
C GLU A 40 -2.54 -16.52 -24.26
N THR A 41 -2.26 -15.24 -24.00
CA THR A 41 -1.17 -14.82 -23.08
C THR A 41 -1.54 -14.94 -21.61
N LYS A 42 -2.83 -15.06 -21.27
CA LYS A 42 -3.33 -15.12 -19.88
C LYS A 42 -2.72 -16.25 -19.07
N ALA A 43 -2.56 -17.43 -19.65
CA ALA A 43 -1.99 -18.59 -18.96
C ALA A 43 -0.50 -18.38 -18.64
N ALA A 44 0.25 -17.78 -19.57
CA ALA A 44 1.66 -17.46 -19.38
C ALA A 44 1.84 -16.37 -18.30
N ILE A 45 1.05 -15.30 -18.35
CA ILE A 45 1.07 -14.22 -17.33
C ILE A 45 0.70 -14.77 -15.96
N TYR A 46 -0.36 -15.59 -15.86
CA TYR A 46 -0.75 -16.21 -14.59
C TYR A 46 0.37 -17.08 -14.01
N THR A 47 1.00 -17.91 -14.86
CA THR A 47 2.15 -18.73 -14.45
C THR A 47 3.31 -17.86 -13.95
N ALA A 48 3.63 -16.78 -14.67
CA ALA A 48 4.68 -15.85 -14.27
C ALA A 48 4.35 -15.15 -12.93
N VAL A 49 3.11 -14.71 -12.73
CA VAL A 49 2.61 -14.17 -11.45
C VAL A 49 2.80 -15.18 -10.32
N CYS A 50 2.40 -16.44 -10.52
CA CYS A 50 2.58 -17.49 -9.51
C CYS A 50 4.05 -17.73 -9.16
N VAL A 51 4.95 -17.71 -10.15
CA VAL A 51 6.40 -17.85 -9.94
C VAL A 51 6.94 -16.69 -9.10
N VAL A 52 6.58 -15.45 -9.44
CA VAL A 52 7.01 -14.25 -8.70
C VAL A 52 6.49 -14.28 -7.26
N LYS A 53 5.21 -14.61 -7.04
CA LYS A 53 4.64 -14.77 -5.70
C LYS A 53 5.34 -15.87 -4.90
N GLY A 54 5.67 -16.99 -5.54
CA GLY A 54 6.45 -18.08 -4.94
C GLY A 54 7.81 -17.61 -4.44
N ARG A 55 8.57 -16.87 -5.26
CA ARG A 55 9.89 -16.32 -4.88
C ARG A 55 9.81 -15.33 -3.74
N ILE A 56 8.79 -14.48 -3.73
CA ILE A 56 8.54 -13.53 -2.62
C ILE A 56 8.27 -14.31 -1.33
N ASN A 57 7.34 -15.27 -1.38
CA ASN A 57 6.98 -16.10 -0.24
C ASN A 57 8.19 -16.86 0.33
N GLU A 58 9.04 -17.44 -0.53
CA GLU A 58 10.28 -18.09 -0.09
C GLU A 58 11.17 -17.16 0.74
N LYS A 59 11.30 -15.90 0.34
CA LYS A 59 12.13 -14.92 1.06
C LYS A 59 11.49 -14.46 2.36
N ILE A 60 10.16 -14.27 2.38
CA ILE A 60 9.42 -13.96 3.62
C ILE A 60 9.60 -15.12 4.62
N GLN A 61 9.47 -16.36 4.15
CA GLN A 61 9.56 -17.57 4.99
C GLN A 61 10.99 -17.89 5.46
N GLU A 62 12.02 -17.37 4.81
CA GLU A 62 13.40 -17.51 5.28
C GLU A 62 13.64 -16.78 6.62
N ARG A 63 12.79 -15.78 6.96
CA ARG A 63 12.82 -15.04 8.23
C ARG A 63 14.21 -14.51 8.60
N SER A 64 14.94 -14.01 7.60
CA SER A 64 16.31 -13.53 7.76
C SER A 64 16.45 -12.13 7.18
N ARG A 65 17.28 -11.29 7.82
CA ARG A 65 17.58 -9.94 7.31
C ARG A 65 18.13 -9.99 5.88
N ARG A 66 18.98 -10.97 5.58
CA ARG A 66 19.51 -11.18 4.23
C ARG A 66 18.42 -11.47 3.22
N ALA A 67 17.38 -12.22 3.58
CA ALA A 67 16.26 -12.50 2.71
C ALA A 67 15.40 -11.25 2.48
N TYR A 68 15.19 -10.44 3.52
CA TYR A 68 14.46 -9.18 3.45
C TYR A 68 15.22 -8.14 2.59
N ASP A 69 16.54 -8.04 2.73
CA ASP A 69 17.37 -7.19 1.86
C ASP A 69 17.26 -7.62 0.39
N LYS A 70 17.25 -8.94 0.13
CA LYS A 70 17.03 -9.47 -1.23
C LYS A 70 15.62 -9.21 -1.76
N LEU A 71 14.60 -9.09 -0.91
CA LEU A 71 13.24 -8.71 -1.36
C LEU A 71 13.24 -7.28 -1.92
N VAL A 72 13.99 -6.37 -1.30
CA VAL A 72 14.15 -4.99 -1.80
C VAL A 72 14.75 -5.00 -3.21
N GLU A 73 15.84 -5.73 -3.40
CA GLU A 73 16.47 -5.88 -4.73
C GLU A 73 15.52 -6.54 -5.73
N TYR A 74 14.80 -7.58 -5.30
CA TYR A 74 13.91 -8.36 -6.15
C TYR A 74 12.72 -7.55 -6.66
N CYS A 75 12.08 -6.76 -5.79
CA CYS A 75 10.96 -5.91 -6.18
C CYS A 75 11.36 -4.74 -7.09
N ALA A 76 12.67 -4.45 -7.22
CA ALA A 76 13.20 -3.49 -8.19
C ALA A 76 13.61 -4.14 -9.53
N SER A 77 13.47 -5.46 -9.68
CA SER A 77 13.88 -6.19 -10.87
C SER A 77 12.88 -6.09 -12.03
N ASP A 78 13.39 -6.23 -13.27
CA ASP A 78 12.57 -6.30 -14.48
C ASP A 78 11.56 -7.46 -14.44
N GLU A 79 11.94 -8.58 -13.82
CA GLU A 79 11.04 -9.73 -13.66
C GLU A 79 9.80 -9.36 -12.85
N PHE A 80 9.98 -8.71 -11.70
CA PHE A 80 8.87 -8.23 -10.89
C PHE A 80 8.05 -7.18 -11.65
N ALA A 81 8.70 -6.19 -12.25
CA ALA A 81 8.05 -5.11 -12.99
C ALA A 81 7.18 -5.63 -14.16
N SER A 82 7.61 -6.72 -14.82
CA SER A 82 6.89 -7.31 -15.94
C SER A 82 5.52 -7.90 -15.57
N VAL A 83 5.32 -8.29 -14.31
CA VAL A 83 4.07 -8.93 -13.86
C VAL A 83 3.32 -8.15 -12.77
N ALA A 84 3.95 -7.18 -12.11
CA ALA A 84 3.38 -6.50 -10.95
C ALA A 84 2.01 -5.87 -11.23
N GLY A 85 1.79 -5.32 -12.43
CA GLY A 85 0.51 -4.70 -12.82
C GLY A 85 -0.66 -5.66 -13.04
N TYR A 86 -0.43 -6.98 -13.00
CA TYR A 86 -1.45 -7.98 -13.31
C TYR A 86 -2.10 -8.63 -12.09
N ASP A 87 -1.54 -8.46 -10.88
CA ASP A 87 -2.02 -9.07 -9.64
C ASP A 87 -2.08 -8.03 -8.51
N SER A 88 -3.20 -7.93 -7.83
CA SER A 88 -3.44 -6.90 -6.81
C SER A 88 -2.50 -7.01 -5.61
N GLU A 89 -2.03 -8.22 -5.27
CA GLU A 89 -1.09 -8.42 -4.17
C GLU A 89 0.29 -7.92 -4.58
N LEU A 90 0.71 -8.18 -5.82
CA LEU A 90 1.96 -7.65 -6.38
C LEU A 90 1.95 -6.13 -6.57
N ILE A 91 0.80 -5.52 -6.88
CA ILE A 91 0.68 -4.06 -6.98
C ILE A 91 1.01 -3.39 -5.64
N VAL A 92 0.50 -3.94 -4.53
CA VAL A 92 0.64 -3.30 -3.21
C VAL A 92 1.89 -3.73 -2.46
N PHE A 93 2.41 -4.95 -2.69
CA PHE A 93 3.53 -5.49 -1.93
C PHE A 93 4.79 -4.59 -1.84
N PRO A 94 5.17 -3.82 -2.89
CA PRO A 94 6.29 -2.87 -2.82
C PRO A 94 6.15 -1.82 -1.71
N GLU A 95 4.94 -1.58 -1.20
CA GLU A 95 4.71 -0.69 -0.06
C GLU A 95 5.38 -1.16 1.23
N THR A 96 5.76 -2.44 1.32
CA THR A 96 6.57 -2.98 2.42
C THR A 96 8.00 -2.46 2.42
N ILE A 97 8.55 -2.08 1.26
CA ILE A 97 9.97 -1.74 1.11
C ILE A 97 10.35 -0.46 1.85
N PRO A 98 9.66 0.69 1.66
CA PRO A 98 9.96 1.90 2.44
C PRO A 98 9.83 1.67 3.95
N VAL A 99 8.87 0.82 4.37
CA VAL A 99 8.66 0.48 5.78
C VAL A 99 9.85 -0.29 6.34
N TYR A 100 10.29 -1.33 5.64
CA TYR A 100 11.46 -2.12 6.02
C TYR A 100 12.73 -1.25 6.14
N MET A 101 12.92 -0.31 5.21
CA MET A 101 14.05 0.61 5.24
C MET A 101 14.00 1.54 6.45
N MET A 102 12.84 2.11 6.78
CA MET A 102 12.65 2.93 7.98
C MET A 102 12.90 2.12 9.27
N GLU A 103 12.43 0.88 9.34
CA GLU A 103 12.69 -0.02 10.48
C GLU A 103 14.18 -0.37 10.63
N CYS A 104 14.88 -0.53 9.50
CA CYS A 104 16.32 -0.72 9.49
C CYS A 104 17.10 0.50 10.00
N GLU A 105 16.66 1.71 9.67
CA GLU A 105 17.24 2.96 10.14
C GLU A 105 16.97 3.18 11.65
N ASP A 106 15.73 2.99 12.09
CA ASP A 106 15.34 3.09 13.51
C ASP A 106 16.18 2.15 14.39
N ARG A 107 16.41 0.91 13.96
CA ARG A 107 17.26 -0.04 14.69
C ARG A 107 18.74 0.37 14.75
N LYS A 108 19.24 1.12 13.75
CA LYS A 108 20.63 1.63 13.77
C LYS A 108 20.76 2.80 14.76
N GLU A 109 19.77 3.67 14.81
CA GLU A 109 19.75 4.84 15.71
C GLU A 109 19.41 4.45 17.16
N HIS A 110 18.63 3.37 17.34
CA HIS A 110 18.14 2.92 18.64
C HIS A 110 18.40 1.41 18.89
N PRO A 111 19.67 0.97 18.99
CA PRO A 111 20.01 -0.46 19.09
C PRO A 111 19.58 -1.15 20.40
N VAL A 112 19.25 -0.38 21.44
CA VAL A 112 18.83 -0.88 22.77
C VAL A 112 17.30 -0.99 22.90
N ALA A 113 16.55 -0.41 21.95
CA ALA A 113 15.12 -0.67 21.83
C ALA A 113 14.98 -2.10 21.29
N GLY A 114 14.72 -3.05 22.20
CA GLY A 114 14.68 -4.48 21.91
C GLY A 114 13.89 -4.86 20.66
N ASP A 115 14.12 -6.09 20.18
CA ASP A 115 13.72 -6.69 18.90
C ASP A 115 12.36 -6.25 18.30
N LYS A 116 12.28 -5.00 17.81
CA LYS A 116 11.07 -4.45 17.19
C LYS A 116 10.79 -5.21 15.89
N PRO A 117 9.58 -5.77 15.68
CA PRO A 117 9.30 -6.55 14.48
C PRO A 117 9.55 -5.74 13.21
N PHE A 118 10.08 -6.39 12.18
CA PHE A 118 10.04 -5.86 10.83
C PHE A 118 8.65 -6.03 10.23
N VAL A 119 8.34 -5.25 9.20
CA VAL A 119 7.10 -5.34 8.41
C VAL A 119 6.85 -6.76 7.92
N TYR A 120 7.90 -7.50 7.58
CA TYR A 120 7.78 -8.88 7.11
C TYR A 120 7.41 -9.86 8.24
N ASP A 121 7.62 -9.53 9.51
CA ASP A 121 7.31 -10.42 10.63
C ASP A 121 5.79 -10.54 10.88
N CYS A 122 4.98 -9.59 10.39
CA CYS A 122 3.51 -9.68 10.44
C CYS A 122 2.89 -10.32 9.18
N ILE A 123 3.71 -10.76 8.23
CA ILE A 123 3.34 -11.31 6.93
C ILE A 123 3.92 -12.74 6.85
N ASN A 124 3.12 -13.76 6.56
CA ASN A 124 3.66 -15.10 6.22
C ASN A 124 3.73 -15.26 4.71
N TYR A 125 2.72 -14.80 4.01
CA TYR A 125 2.63 -14.89 2.56
C TYR A 125 2.22 -13.54 1.99
N ILE A 126 2.49 -13.32 0.71
CA ILE A 126 2.17 -12.07 0.04
C ILE A 126 0.68 -11.70 0.12
N ASP A 127 -0.22 -12.69 0.16
CA ASP A 127 -1.66 -12.49 0.36
C ASP A 127 -2.01 -11.99 1.77
N ASP A 128 -1.23 -12.35 2.80
CA ASP A 128 -1.38 -11.77 4.15
C ASP A 128 -1.20 -10.25 4.13
N PHE A 129 -0.24 -9.75 3.34
CA PHE A 129 -0.01 -8.32 3.22
C PHE A 129 -1.18 -7.63 2.51
N TYR A 130 -1.68 -8.22 1.42
CA TYR A 130 -2.85 -7.68 0.74
C TYR A 130 -4.09 -7.66 1.65
N ASN A 131 -4.30 -8.73 2.43
CA ASN A 131 -5.38 -8.79 3.41
C ASN A 131 -5.22 -7.72 4.51
N LEU A 132 -3.99 -7.50 4.99
CA LEU A 132 -3.66 -6.43 5.94
C LEU A 132 -3.95 -5.06 5.32
N TYR A 133 -3.47 -4.80 4.10
CA TYR A 133 -3.71 -3.57 3.36
C TYR A 133 -5.21 -3.27 3.25
N MET A 134 -6.00 -4.25 2.82
CA MET A 134 -7.45 -4.12 2.69
C MET A 134 -8.13 -3.88 4.05
N LYS A 135 -7.72 -4.61 5.09
CA LYS A 135 -8.28 -4.46 6.44
C LYS A 135 -7.98 -3.06 7.00
N MET A 136 -6.76 -2.56 6.84
CA MET A 136 -6.37 -1.22 7.25
C MET A 136 -7.12 -0.14 6.46
N LEU A 137 -7.31 -0.31 5.14
CA LEU A 137 -8.16 0.56 4.34
C LEU A 137 -9.58 0.67 4.91
N PHE A 138 -10.19 -0.46 5.28
CA PHE A 138 -11.53 -0.45 5.91
C PHE A 138 -11.53 0.25 7.26
N TYR A 139 -10.50 0.05 8.08
CA TYR A 139 -10.38 0.74 9.36
C TYR A 139 -10.21 2.25 9.19
N PHE A 140 -9.39 2.69 8.24
CA PHE A 140 -9.22 4.11 7.96
C PHE A 140 -10.50 4.75 7.40
N ARG A 141 -11.24 4.07 6.51
CA ARG A 141 -12.56 4.53 6.05
C ARG A 141 -13.55 4.68 7.19
N ARG A 142 -13.55 3.70 8.10
CA ARG A 142 -14.37 3.77 9.32
C ARG A 142 -13.99 5.02 10.11
N LEU A 143 -12.71 5.24 10.40
CA LEU A 143 -12.22 6.43 11.12
C LEU A 143 -12.63 7.73 10.41
N GLN A 144 -12.57 7.77 9.08
CA GLN A 144 -13.00 8.90 8.25
C GLN A 144 -14.47 9.27 8.48
N LEU A 145 -15.34 8.28 8.69
CA LEU A 145 -16.79 8.45 8.86
C LEU A 145 -17.22 8.83 10.30
N GLY A 146 -16.27 9.04 11.22
CA GLY A 146 -16.56 9.48 12.59
C GLY A 146 -17.06 8.36 13.50
N LEU A 147 -16.14 7.50 13.95
CA LEU A 147 -16.45 6.25 14.66
C LEU A 147 -16.94 6.36 16.10
N THR A 148 -17.55 5.26 16.56
CA THR A 148 -17.87 4.97 17.96
C THR A 148 -16.65 4.40 18.71
N GLY A 149 -16.71 4.31 20.04
CA GLY A 149 -15.61 3.78 20.87
C GLY A 149 -15.22 2.33 20.55
N THR A 150 -16.19 1.49 20.13
CA THR A 150 -15.97 0.08 19.81
C THR A 150 -15.06 -0.09 18.58
N ASP A 151 -15.26 0.75 17.57
CA ASP A 151 -14.48 0.65 16.33
C ASP A 151 -13.02 1.04 16.56
N LYS A 152 -12.78 2.07 17.39
CA LYS A 152 -11.43 2.50 17.79
C LYS A 152 -10.69 1.38 18.54
N ALA A 153 -11.38 0.69 19.44
CA ALA A 153 -10.81 -0.46 20.15
C ALA A 153 -10.47 -1.62 19.20
N GLU A 154 -11.31 -1.87 18.18
CA GLU A 154 -11.06 -2.91 17.17
C GLU A 154 -9.78 -2.63 16.37
N VAL A 155 -9.56 -1.37 15.96
CA VAL A 155 -8.36 -0.93 15.24
C VAL A 155 -7.11 -1.17 16.08
N LEU A 156 -7.08 -0.69 17.34
CA LEU A 156 -5.92 -0.88 18.22
C LEU A 156 -5.66 -2.36 18.51
N LYS A 157 -6.71 -3.13 18.73
CA LYS A 157 -6.61 -4.58 18.92
C LYS A 157 -5.96 -5.23 17.69
N TYR A 158 -6.42 -4.89 16.49
CA TYR A 158 -5.85 -5.45 15.26
C TYR A 158 -4.36 -5.11 15.09
N ILE A 159 -3.99 -3.84 15.32
CA ILE A 159 -2.58 -3.38 15.27
C ILE A 159 -1.72 -4.17 16.26
N LYS A 160 -2.18 -4.34 17.51
CA LYS A 160 -1.47 -5.07 18.57
C LYS A 160 -1.37 -6.57 18.24
N ASP A 161 -2.49 -7.21 17.90
CA ASP A 161 -2.57 -8.65 17.62
C ASP A 161 -1.67 -9.04 16.43
N LYS A 162 -1.59 -8.19 15.40
CA LYS A 162 -0.74 -8.39 14.23
C LYS A 162 0.66 -7.80 14.35
N ARG A 163 0.98 -7.12 15.47
CA ARG A 163 2.26 -6.42 15.69
C ARG A 163 2.61 -5.47 14.54
N ILE A 164 1.63 -4.71 14.07
CA ILE A 164 1.81 -3.75 12.96
C ILE A 164 2.61 -2.56 13.48
N SER A 165 3.76 -2.27 12.85
CA SER A 165 4.58 -1.12 13.22
C SER A 165 3.89 0.20 12.86
N VAL A 166 4.16 1.26 13.63
CA VAL A 166 3.65 2.60 13.30
C VAL A 166 4.15 3.08 11.94
N PHE A 167 5.34 2.64 11.51
CA PHE A 167 5.89 2.89 10.18
C PHE A 167 4.95 2.34 9.09
N LEU A 168 4.47 1.11 9.26
CA LEU A 168 3.52 0.51 8.33
C LEU A 168 2.17 1.24 8.36
N VAL A 169 1.65 1.58 9.55
CA VAL A 169 0.38 2.33 9.66
C VAL A 169 0.47 3.68 8.92
N ALA A 170 1.54 4.44 9.15
CA ALA A 170 1.77 5.73 8.51
C ALA A 170 1.94 5.58 6.99
N ARG A 171 2.72 4.59 6.53
CA ARG A 171 2.90 4.33 5.11
C ARG A 171 1.58 3.99 4.45
N LEU A 172 0.82 3.04 5.01
CA LEU A 172 -0.49 2.65 4.49
C LEU A 172 -1.42 3.86 4.42
N LEU A 173 -1.54 4.65 5.48
CA LEU A 173 -2.38 5.85 5.49
C LEU A 173 -1.98 6.86 4.40
N SER A 174 -0.68 7.00 4.13
CA SER A 174 -0.19 7.90 3.09
C SER A 174 -0.55 7.44 1.67
N VAL A 175 -0.58 6.13 1.39
CA VAL A 175 -0.77 5.61 0.02
C VAL A 175 -2.21 5.19 -0.30
N VAL A 176 -3.02 4.83 0.70
CA VAL A 176 -4.41 4.44 0.46
C VAL A 176 -5.22 5.60 -0.14
N PRO A 177 -6.16 5.33 -1.06
CA PRO A 177 -6.98 6.35 -1.70
C PRO A 177 -8.14 6.77 -0.77
N LEU A 178 -7.83 7.62 0.20
CA LEU A 178 -8.77 8.16 1.20
C LEU A 178 -8.75 9.69 1.23
N GLY A 179 -9.91 10.28 1.47
CA GLY A 179 -10.05 11.68 1.83
C GLY A 179 -9.81 11.90 3.33
N ASP A 180 -9.78 13.16 3.76
CA ASP A 180 -9.69 13.58 5.17
C ASP A 180 -8.60 12.85 5.98
N LYS A 181 -7.42 12.63 5.38
CA LYS A 181 -6.33 11.89 6.04
C LYS A 181 -5.83 12.60 7.30
N ASP A 182 -6.00 13.90 7.40
CA ASP A 182 -5.76 14.72 8.60
C ASP A 182 -6.61 14.25 9.79
N LYS A 183 -7.92 14.07 9.62
CA LYS A 183 -8.81 13.58 10.69
C LYS A 183 -8.44 12.18 11.16
N ILE A 184 -8.14 11.30 10.21
CA ILE A 184 -7.72 9.93 10.51
C ILE A 184 -6.38 9.94 11.26
N THR A 185 -5.44 10.79 10.84
CA THR A 185 -4.13 10.97 11.48
C THR A 185 -4.27 11.43 12.92
N VAL A 186 -5.07 12.48 13.18
CA VAL A 186 -5.30 13.03 14.52
C VAL A 186 -5.92 11.96 15.43
N GLU A 187 -6.93 11.23 14.95
CA GLU A 187 -7.58 10.19 15.76
C GLU A 187 -6.63 9.03 16.07
N LEU A 188 -5.86 8.54 15.09
CA LEU A 188 -4.86 7.50 15.33
C LEU A 188 -3.79 7.99 16.33
N ALA A 189 -3.34 9.24 16.22
CA ALA A 189 -2.38 9.81 17.16
C ALA A 189 -2.95 9.92 18.58
N ASP A 190 -4.23 10.27 18.73
CA ASP A 190 -4.94 10.22 20.01
C ASP A 190 -5.01 8.80 20.58
N MET A 191 -5.30 7.82 19.73
CA MET A 191 -5.36 6.41 20.13
C MET A 191 -4.01 5.91 20.64
N TYR A 192 -2.91 6.17 19.93
CA TYR A 192 -1.55 5.85 20.40
C TYR A 192 -1.21 6.59 21.71
N SER A 193 -1.56 7.87 21.81
CA SER A 193 -1.26 8.68 23.01
C SER A 193 -1.99 8.20 24.27
N ARG A 194 -3.23 7.71 24.12
CA ARG A 194 -4.01 7.12 25.24
C ARG A 194 -3.39 5.81 25.77
N GLU A 195 -2.62 5.12 24.93
CA GLU A 195 -1.89 3.90 25.27
C GLU A 195 -0.45 4.20 25.75
N ASN A 196 -0.11 5.48 25.98
CA ASN A 196 1.23 5.96 26.35
C ASN A 196 2.31 5.79 25.26
N ASN A 197 1.91 5.56 24.01
CA ASN A 197 2.81 5.45 22.86
C ASN A 197 3.06 6.81 22.20
N TYR A 198 3.57 7.77 22.97
CA TYR A 198 3.71 9.16 22.52
C TYR A 198 4.72 9.35 21.39
N SER A 199 5.80 8.56 21.35
CA SER A 199 6.79 8.60 20.28
C SER A 199 6.19 8.13 18.94
N GLU A 200 5.38 7.06 18.96
CA GLU A 200 4.66 6.55 17.79
C GLU A 200 3.62 7.56 17.30
N ALA A 201 2.86 8.18 18.23
CA ALA A 201 1.92 9.24 17.90
C ALA A 201 2.64 10.43 17.23
N LEU A 202 3.79 10.86 17.76
CA LEU A 202 4.58 11.96 17.22
C LEU A 202 5.20 11.62 15.86
N PHE A 203 5.64 10.38 15.68
CA PHE A 203 6.12 9.88 14.40
C PHE A 203 5.00 9.94 13.36
N LEU A 204 3.81 9.39 13.66
CA LEU A 204 2.68 9.34 12.74
C LEU A 204 2.30 10.74 12.25
N VAL A 205 2.10 11.71 13.14
CA VAL A 205 1.74 13.08 12.74
C VAL A 205 2.84 13.74 11.92
N SER A 206 4.11 13.53 12.27
CA SER A 206 5.24 14.13 11.56
C SER A 206 5.43 13.53 10.17
N PHE A 207 5.20 12.22 10.03
CA PHE A 207 5.24 11.53 8.75
C PHE A 207 4.12 12.02 7.84
N MET A 208 2.89 12.08 8.35
CA MET A 208 1.73 12.50 7.58
C MET A 208 1.82 13.97 7.15
N GLU A 209 2.30 14.87 8.01
CA GLU A 209 2.58 16.27 7.67
C GLU A 209 3.55 16.42 6.49
N LYS A 210 4.55 15.54 6.38
CA LYS A 210 5.54 15.56 5.30
C LYS A 210 5.04 14.94 4.00
N HIS A 211 4.19 13.91 4.09
CA HIS A 211 3.85 13.03 2.96
C HIS A 211 2.42 13.22 2.41
N CYS A 212 1.60 14.08 3.00
CA CYS A 212 0.24 14.35 2.55
C CYS A 212 0.05 15.86 2.32
N GLY A 213 0.42 16.32 1.11
CA GLY A 213 0.46 17.74 0.74
C GLY A 213 -0.88 18.43 0.49
N ASP A 214 -1.99 17.69 0.39
CA ASP A 214 -3.28 18.22 -0.09
C ASP A 214 -4.40 18.30 0.99
N PHE A 215 -4.08 18.14 2.28
CA PHE A 215 -5.07 18.13 3.37
C PHE A 215 -4.91 19.33 4.31
N ASP A 216 -5.83 19.51 5.26
CA ASP A 216 -5.72 20.55 6.29
C ASP A 216 -4.53 20.27 7.22
N ILE A 217 -3.35 20.71 6.80
CA ILE A 217 -2.09 20.57 7.52
C ILE A 217 -2.20 21.22 8.91
N ALA A 218 -3.07 22.23 9.09
CA ALA A 218 -3.18 22.94 10.36
C ALA A 218 -3.60 22.01 11.51
N ALA A 219 -4.54 21.09 11.28
CA ALA A 219 -4.96 20.12 12.28
C ALA A 219 -3.82 19.15 12.67
N ILE A 220 -3.03 18.69 11.70
CA ILE A 220 -1.87 17.82 11.95
C ILE A 220 -0.76 18.58 12.69
N SER A 221 -0.46 19.82 12.29
CA SER A 221 0.54 20.66 12.92
C SER A 221 0.16 21.04 14.36
N GLU A 222 -1.11 21.37 14.62
CA GLU A 222 -1.61 21.62 15.98
C GLU A 222 -1.46 20.36 16.84
N LYS A 223 -1.87 19.20 16.32
CA LYS A 223 -1.73 17.94 17.04
C LYS A 223 -0.27 17.61 17.36
N LYS A 224 0.63 17.84 16.41
CA LYS A 224 2.09 17.70 16.61
C LYS A 224 2.61 18.63 17.70
N ALA A 225 2.17 19.88 17.73
CA ALA A 225 2.55 20.83 18.79
C ALA A 225 2.03 20.40 20.17
N GLU A 226 0.79 19.89 20.25
CA GLU A 226 0.22 19.31 21.46
C GLU A 226 1.06 18.13 21.98
N LEU A 227 1.40 17.18 21.10
CA LEU A 227 2.19 15.99 21.46
C LEU A 227 3.60 16.35 21.93
N ARG A 228 4.24 17.33 21.28
CA ARG A 228 5.57 17.82 21.70
C ARG A 228 5.56 18.36 23.13
N LYS A 229 4.53 19.12 23.51
CA LYS A 229 4.39 19.67 24.88
C LYS A 229 4.21 18.58 25.95
N ARG A 230 3.66 17.42 25.59
CA ARG A 230 3.48 16.29 26.50
C ARG A 230 4.71 15.39 26.60
N PHE A 231 5.58 15.43 25.59
CA PHE A 231 6.82 14.64 25.52
C PHE A 231 8.03 15.37 26.12
N SER A 232 7.97 16.71 26.21
CA SER A 232 8.93 17.58 26.89
C SER A 232 8.71 17.63 28.40
#